data_AF-A0A9D8FY67-F1
#
_entry.id   AF-A0A9D8FY67-F1
#
_cell.length_a   1.000
_cell.length_b   1.000
_cell.length_c   1.000
_cell.angle_alpha   90.00
_cell.angle_beta   90.00
_cell.angle_gamma   90.00
#
_symmetry.space_group_name_H-M   'P 1'
#
loop_
_entity.id
_entity.type
_entity.pdbx_description
1 polymer ?
#
loop_
_entity_poly.entity_id
_entity_poly.type
_entity_poly.pdbx_seq_one_letter_code
_entity_poly.pdbx_strand_id
1 'polypeptide(L)'
;MSAFTLREKLLEEVQRIPESKMDELYDVIHHFRVGLESAQGQTLPILKFAGCWNEMPEEIFAEFLGEIFPRRQQAFAGRRSYATGAR
;
A
#
# COMPACT_ATOMS: atom_id res chain seq x y z
N MET A 1 36.98 2.64 -15.82
CA MET A 1 36.94 3.27 -14.49
C MET A 1 36.00 2.45 -13.64
N SER A 2 36.53 1.78 -12.62
CA SER A 2 35.78 0.85 -11.77
C SER A 2 34.62 1.60 -11.12
N ALA A 3 33.45 0.97 -11.14
CA ALA A 3 32.30 1.42 -10.37
C ALA A 3 32.72 1.40 -8.89
N PHE A 4 33.07 2.56 -8.33
CA PHE A 4 33.00 2.74 -6.89
C PHE A 4 31.58 2.36 -6.51
N THR A 5 31.46 1.31 -5.72
CA THR A 5 30.16 0.88 -5.24
C THR A 5 29.59 2.04 -4.45
N LEU A 6 28.30 2.33 -4.60
CA LEU A 6 27.64 3.43 -3.88
C LEU A 6 27.93 3.37 -2.36
N ARG A 7 28.13 2.17 -1.83
CA ARG A 7 28.55 1.90 -0.46
C ARG A 7 29.91 2.49 -0.09
N GLU A 8 30.92 2.40 -0.97
CA GLU A 8 32.24 3.00 -0.73
C GLU A 8 32.15 4.52 -0.66
N LYS A 9 31.39 5.14 -1.58
CA LYS A 9 31.15 6.59 -1.56
C LYS A 9 30.44 7.05 -0.29
N LEU A 10 29.45 6.28 0.17
CA LEU A 10 28.77 6.57 1.43
C LEU A 10 29.72 6.46 2.62
N LEU A 11 30.59 5.45 2.65
CA LEU A 11 31.56 5.28 3.74
C LEU A 11 32.56 6.45 3.81
N GLU A 12 33.06 6.92 2.66
CA GLU A 12 33.93 8.10 2.60
C GLU A 12 33.25 9.37 3.12
N GLU A 13 31.97 9.59 2.79
CA GLU A 13 31.22 10.74 3.28
C GLU A 13 30.98 10.65 4.79
N VAL A 14 30.65 9.47 5.32
CA VAL A 14 30.49 9.25 6.77
C VAL A 14 31.78 9.57 7.53
N GLN A 15 32.94 9.18 6.98
CA GLN A 15 34.24 9.45 7.60
C GLN A 15 34.62 10.94 7.64
N ARG A 16 34.03 11.77 6.78
CA ARG A 16 34.27 13.22 6.74
C ARG A 16 33.42 14.01 7.74
N ILE A 17 32.40 13.38 8.32
CA ILE A 17 31.50 14.04 9.26
C ILE A 17 32.20 14.16 10.63
N PRO A 18 32.12 15.31 11.32
CA PRO A 18 32.68 15.48 12.65
C PRO A 18 32.12 14.49 13.67
N GLU A 19 32.95 14.04 14.60
CA GLU A 19 32.56 13.05 15.61
C GLU A 19 31.38 13.49 16.48
N SER A 20 31.24 14.80 16.73
CA SER A 20 30.11 15.39 17.45
C SER A 20 28.75 15.20 16.77
N LYS A 21 28.71 14.71 15.54
CA LYS A 21 27.49 14.44 14.75
C LYS A 21 27.25 12.95 14.50
N MET A 22 28.09 12.08 15.06
CA MET A 22 27.96 10.63 14.87
C MET A 22 26.70 10.06 15.49
N ASP A 23 26.26 10.58 16.64
CA ASP A 23 25.02 10.15 17.29
C ASP A 23 23.79 10.45 16.40
N GLU A 24 23.70 11.68 15.89
CA GLU A 24 22.63 12.09 14.95
C GLU A 24 22.65 11.24 13.67
N LEU A 25 23.83 10.95 13.14
CA LEU A 25 23.98 10.13 11.95
C LEU A 25 23.61 8.67 12.20
N TYR A 26 24.00 8.12 13.35
CA TYR A 26 23.62 6.79 13.77
C TYR A 26 22.11 6.66 13.85
N ASP A 27 21.43 7.64 14.46
CA ASP A 27 19.97 7.63 14.56
C ASP A 27 19.32 7.58 13.18
N VAL A 28 19.78 8.40 12.22
CA VAL A 28 19.24 8.38 10.85
C VAL A 28 19.42 7.01 10.19
N ILE A 29 20.62 6.44 10.25
CA ILE A 29 20.93 5.14 9.64
C ILE A 29 20.16 4.00 10.34
N HIS A 30 20.08 4.04 11.66
CA HIS A 30 19.38 3.06 12.47
C HIS A 30 17.88 3.04 12.17
N HIS A 31 17.24 4.22 12.17
CA HIS A 31 15.82 4.34 11.82
C HIS A 31 15.55 3.90 10.40
N PHE A 32 16.44 4.22 9.45
CA PHE A 32 16.31 3.74 8.07
C PHE A 32 16.36 2.21 8.00
N ARG A 33 17.33 1.56 8.67
CA ARG A 33 17.43 0.09 8.72
C ARG A 33 16.20 -0.55 9.35
N VAL A 34 15.77 -0.08 10.52
CA VAL A 34 14.59 -0.62 11.23
C VAL A 34 13.30 -0.37 10.45
N GLY A 35 13.19 0.77 9.76
CA GLY A 35 12.10 1.09 8.85
C GLY A 35 11.97 0.07 7.71
N LEU A 36 13.09 -0.39 7.15
CA LEU A 36 13.10 -1.43 6.12
C LEU A 36 12.67 -2.80 6.65
N GLU A 37 13.12 -3.19 7.85
CA GLU A 37 12.72 -4.45 8.51
C GLU A 37 11.21 -4.46 8.81
N SER A 38 10.68 -3.33 9.29
CA SER A 38 9.25 -3.18 9.58
C SER A 38 8.38 -3.09 8.32
N ALA A 39 8.89 -2.55 7.21
CA ALA A 39 8.21 -2.55 5.92
C ALA A 39 8.13 -3.95 5.29
N GLN A 40 9.15 -4.80 5.47
CA GLN A 40 9.13 -6.18 4.98
C GLN A 40 8.11 -7.06 5.72
N GLY A 41 7.79 -6.74 6.98
CA GLY A 41 6.79 -7.47 7.78
C GLY A 41 5.36 -6.96 7.63
N GLN A 42 5.14 -5.79 7.02
CA GLN A 42 3.82 -5.19 6.88
C GLN A 42 3.25 -5.45 5.48
N THR A 43 2.63 -6.61 5.29
CA THR A 43 1.55 -6.68 4.31
C THR A 43 0.50 -5.67 4.72
N LEU A 44 0.30 -4.62 3.90
CA LEU A 44 -0.69 -3.58 4.17
C LEU A 44 -2.01 -4.25 4.54
N PRO A 45 -2.67 -3.89 5.66
CA PRO A 45 -3.94 -4.50 6.06
C PRO A 45 -5.00 -4.48 4.96
N ILE A 46 -4.92 -3.50 4.05
CA ILE A 46 -5.77 -3.36 2.87
C ILE A 46 -5.61 -4.49 1.84
N LEU A 47 -4.44 -5.15 1.81
CA LEU A 47 -4.14 -6.28 0.93
C LEU A 47 -4.57 -7.62 1.53
N LYS A 48 -5.01 -7.68 2.80
CA LYS A 48 -5.51 -8.92 3.42
C LYS A 48 -6.74 -9.49 2.72
N PHE A 49 -7.45 -8.65 1.97
CA PHE A 49 -8.61 -9.04 1.16
C PHE A 49 -8.32 -8.94 -0.34
N ALA A 50 -7.08 -8.64 -0.76
CA ALA A 50 -6.72 -8.66 -2.17
C ALA A 50 -6.65 -10.13 -2.62
N GLY A 51 -7.54 -10.54 -3.52
CA GLY A 51 -7.60 -11.92 -4.04
C GLY A 51 -8.58 -12.85 -3.34
N CYS A 52 -9.32 -12.41 -2.30
CA CYS A 52 -10.37 -13.24 -1.68
C CYS A 52 -11.50 -13.63 -2.65
N TRP A 53 -11.67 -12.88 -3.74
CA TRP A 53 -12.56 -13.22 -4.85
C TRP A 53 -11.99 -14.33 -5.76
N ASN A 54 -10.66 -14.43 -5.91
CA ASN A 54 -10.02 -15.48 -6.72
C ASN A 54 -10.02 -16.85 -6.00
N GLU A 55 -10.07 -16.84 -4.67
CA GLU A 55 -10.14 -18.05 -3.84
C GLU A 55 -11.59 -18.51 -3.58
N MET A 56 -12.59 -17.71 -3.99
CA MET A 56 -14.00 -18.06 -3.85
C MET A 56 -14.38 -19.13 -4.89
N PRO A 57 -15.05 -20.22 -4.49
CA PRO A 57 -15.63 -21.17 -5.43
C PRO A 57 -16.61 -20.46 -6.38
N GLU A 58 -16.55 -20.81 -7.67
CA GLU A 58 -17.37 -20.19 -8.72
C GLU A 58 -18.87 -20.28 -8.41
N GLU A 59 -19.31 -21.38 -7.78
CA GLU A 59 -20.71 -21.59 -7.42
C GLU A 59 -21.20 -20.57 -6.39
N ILE A 60 -20.37 -20.29 -5.38
CA ILE A 60 -20.67 -19.30 -4.33
C ILE A 60 -20.63 -17.88 -4.91
N PHE A 61 -19.68 -17.62 -5.80
CA PHE A 61 -19.58 -16.34 -6.49
C PHE A 61 -20.80 -16.07 -7.37
N ALA A 62 -21.26 -17.07 -8.14
CA ALA A 62 -22.43 -16.97 -8.99
C ALA A 62 -23.73 -16.74 -8.19
N GLU A 63 -23.90 -17.45 -7.07
CA GLU A 63 -25.02 -17.24 -6.14
C GLU A 63 -25.02 -15.79 -5.59
N PHE A 64 -23.86 -15.32 -5.13
CA PHE A 64 -23.70 -13.95 -4.64
C PHE A 64 -24.04 -12.89 -5.69
N LEU A 65 -23.58 -13.07 -6.94
CA LEU A 65 -23.93 -12.18 -8.04
C LEU A 65 -25.44 -12.18 -8.30
N GLY A 66 -26.08 -13.35 -8.25
CA GLY A 66 -27.53 -13.51 -8.38
C GLY A 66 -28.33 -12.69 -7.37
N GLU A 67 -27.84 -12.52 -6.14
CA GLU A 67 -28.48 -11.67 -5.14
C GLU A 67 -28.14 -10.18 -5.28
N ILE A 68 -26.88 -9.84 -5.58
CA ILE A 68 -26.40 -8.46 -5.56
C ILE A 68 -26.89 -7.65 -6.76
N PHE A 69 -26.96 -8.26 -7.95
CA PHE A 69 -27.42 -7.57 -9.16
C PHE A 69 -28.85 -7.01 -9.03
N PRO A 70 -29.85 -7.80 -8.61
CA PRO A 70 -31.22 -7.30 -8.41
C PRO A 70 -31.30 -6.22 -7.32
N ARG A 71 -30.59 -6.42 -6.19
CA ARG A 71 -30.59 -5.46 -5.07
C ARG A 71 -30.00 -4.11 -5.49
N ARG A 72 -28.89 -4.13 -6.26
CA ARG A 72 -28.33 -2.90 -6.86
C ARG A 72 -29.30 -2.28 -7.84
N GLN A 73 -29.86 -3.05 -8.77
CA GLN A 73 -30.83 -2.51 -9.72
C GLN A 73 -32.00 -1.82 -9.02
N GLN A 74 -32.53 -2.43 -7.96
CA GLN A 74 -33.63 -1.88 -7.15
C GLN A 74 -33.23 -0.63 -6.35
N ALA A 75 -32.06 -0.61 -5.71
CA ALA A 75 -31.56 0.55 -4.96
C ALA A 75 -31.27 1.78 -5.85
N PHE A 76 -31.02 1.55 -7.14
CA PHE A 76 -30.74 2.61 -8.12
C PHE A 76 -31.91 2.91 -9.05
N ALA A 77 -32.97 2.09 -9.08
CA ALA A 77 -34.18 2.33 -9.86
C ALA A 77 -34.91 3.63 -9.49
N GLY A 78 -34.87 4.02 -8.20
CA GLY A 78 -35.52 5.24 -7.70
C GLY A 78 -34.71 6.53 -7.84
N ARG A 79 -33.48 6.49 -8.37
CA ARG A 79 -32.62 7.69 -8.41
C ARG A 79 -32.87 8.63 -9.59
N ARG A 80 -33.69 8.25 -10.58
CA ARG A 80 -34.04 9.11 -11.73
C ARG A 80 -35.22 10.06 -11.49
N SER A 81 -36.07 9.82 -10.48
CA SER A 81 -37.32 10.58 -10.32
C SER A 81 -37.19 11.91 -9.57
N TYR A 82 -36.03 12.24 -8.99
CA TYR A 82 -35.80 13.52 -8.29
C TYR A 82 -34.89 14.48 -9.08
N ALA A 83 -34.50 14.12 -10.30
CA ALA A 83 -33.66 14.93 -11.19
C ALA A 83 -34.43 15.39 -12.42
N THR A 84 -35.61 15.97 -12.22
CA THR A 84 -36.26 16.83 -13.19
C THR A 84 -36.87 18.01 -12.46
N GLY A 85 -36.03 19.01 -12.19
CA GLY A 85 -36.51 20.39 -12.06
C GLY A 85 -37.05 20.82 -13.42
N ALA A 86 -38.33 20.54 -13.67
CA ALA A 86 -39.08 21.17 -14.74
C ALA A 86 -39.52 22.55 -14.25
N ARG A 87 -38.80 23.58 -14.70
CA ARG A 87 -39.36 24.91 -14.90
C ARG A 87 -40.08 24.93 -16.24
#